data_AF-A0A643JTR7-F1
#
_entry.id   AF-A0A643JTR7-F1
#
_cell.length_a   1.000
_cell.length_b   1.000
_cell.length_c   1.000
_cell.angle_alpha   90.00
_cell.angle_beta   90.00
_cell.angle_gamma   90.00
#
_symmetry.space_group_name_H-M   'P 1'
#
loop_
_entity.id
_entity.type
_entity.pdbx_description
1 polymer ?
#
loop_
_entity_poly.entity_id
_entity_poly.type
_entity_poly.pdbx_seq_one_letter_code
_entity_poly.pdbx_strand_id
1 'polypeptide(L)' 'MILKTFGWSFAVTALGLAFAAWQWGWEAFGIVLILSVLEISLSFDNAVVNAGILQKMNAFW' A
#
# COMPACT_ATOMS: atom_id res chain seq x y z
N MET A 1 -6.27 14.74 -10.14
CA MET A 1 -6.55 14.36 -8.73
C MET A 1 -5.70 13.17 -8.29
N ILE A 2 -5.72 12.06 -9.02
CA ILE A 2 -4.95 10.84 -8.67
C ILE A 2 -3.45 11.11 -8.44
N LEU A 3 -2.74 11.72 -9.39
CA LEU A 3 -1.31 12.02 -9.22
C LEU A 3 -1.01 13.08 -8.17
N LYS A 4 -1.97 13.95 -7.84
CA LYS A 4 -1.82 14.95 -6.77
C LYS A 4 -1.95 14.31 -5.38
N THR A 5 -2.80 13.28 -5.25
CA THR A 5 -3.03 12.56 -3.99
C THR A 5 -2.04 11.41 -3.79
N PHE A 6 -1.78 10.63 -4.84
CA PHE A 6 -1.00 9.38 -4.79
C PHE A 6 0.37 9.49 -5.46
N GLY A 7 0.77 10.65 -5.98
CA GLY A 7 2.04 10.81 -6.70
C GLY A 7 3.24 10.35 -5.87
N TRP A 8 3.27 10.72 -4.59
CA TRP A 8 4.31 10.26 -3.67
C TRP A 8 4.24 8.76 -3.38
N SER A 9 3.03 8.20 -3.21
CA SER A 9 2.87 6.77 -3.02
C SER A 9 3.42 5.98 -4.20
N PHE A 10 3.08 6.37 -5.43
CA PHE A 10 3.62 5.73 -6.63
C PHE A 10 5.14 5.90 -6.75
N ALA A 11 5.68 7.07 -6.42
CA ALA A 11 7.12 7.31 -6.45
C ALA A 11 7.85 6.37 -5.46
N VAL A 12 7.37 6.26 -4.22
CA VAL A 12 7.96 5.38 -3.20
C VAL A 12 7.85 3.91 -3.61
N THR A 13 6.69 3.48 -4.13
CA THR A 13 6.52 2.10 -4.64
C THR A 13 7.49 1.80 -5.77
N ALA A 14 7.62 2.70 -6.76
CA ALA A 14 8.54 2.51 -7.88
C ALA A 14 10.00 2.46 -7.42
N LEU A 15 10.40 3.33 -6.48
CA LEU A 15 11.74 3.33 -5.91
C LEU A 15 12.04 2.05 -5.12
N GLY A 16 11.11 1.57 -4.31
CA GLY A 16 11.27 0.32 -3.55
C GLY A 16 11.41 -0.90 -4.46
N LEU A 17 10.58 -0.99 -5.52
CA LEU A 17 10.66 -2.06 -6.50
C LEU A 17 11.96 -2.01 -7.32
N ALA A 18 12.36 -0.81 -7.76
CA ALA A 18 13.63 -0.63 -8.47
C ALA A 18 14.83 -1.00 -7.58
N PHE A 19 14.79 -0.64 -6.30
CA PHE A 19 15.82 -1.01 -5.33
C PHE A 19 15.89 -2.53 -5.12
N ALA A 20 14.75 -3.21 -5.00
CA ALA A 20 14.70 -4.67 -4.88
C ALA A 20 15.32 -5.36 -6.10
N ALA A 21 14.97 -4.91 -7.31
CA ALA A 21 15.53 -5.40 -8.56
C ALA A 21 17.05 -5.15 -8.65
N TRP A 22 17.50 -3.96 -8.26
CA TRP A 22 18.91 -3.57 -8.32
C TRP A 22 19.78 -4.34 -7.33
N GLN A 23 19.30 -4.54 -6.10
CA GLN A 23 20.11 -5.12 -5.03
C GLN A 23 20.09 -6.65 -5.01
N TRP A 24 18.97 -7.29 -5.36
CA TRP A 24 18.78 -8.75 -5.26
C TRP A 24 18.25 -9.41 -6.54
N GLY A 25 18.15 -8.66 -7.65
CA GLY A 25 17.76 -9.21 -8.95
C GLY A 25 16.26 -9.41 -9.13
N TRP A 26 15.90 -10.10 -10.22
CA TRP A 26 14.51 -10.21 -10.69
C TRP A 26 13.61 -11.09 -9.81
N GLU A 27 14.19 -12.10 -9.15
CA GLU A 27 13.44 -12.95 -8.20
C GLU A 27 12.96 -12.14 -6.99
N ALA A 28 13.84 -11.33 -6.40
CA ALA A 28 13.49 -10.45 -5.29
C ALA A 28 12.49 -9.37 -5.70
N PHE A 29 12.63 -8.78 -6.89
CA PHE A 29 11.61 -7.88 -7.45
C PHE A 29 10.23 -8.55 -7.49
N GLY A 30 10.15 -9.79 -7.98
CA GLY A 30 8.91 -10.55 -8.05
C GLY A 30 8.29 -10.78 -6.66
N ILE A 31 9.10 -11.20 -5.69
CA ILE A 31 8.65 -11.41 -4.30
C ILE A 31 8.14 -10.10 -3.69
N VAL A 32 8.93 -9.02 -3.77
CA VAL A 32 8.56 -7.72 -3.19
C VAL A 32 7.29 -7.16 -3.85
N LEU A 33 7.14 -7.32 -5.17
CA LEU A 33 5.93 -6.91 -5.88
C LEU A 33 4.69 -7.65 -5.37
N ILE A 34 4.78 -8.99 -5.25
CA ILE A 34 3.68 -9.82 -4.74
C ILE A 34 3.33 -9.41 -3.30
N LEU A 35 4.33 -9.27 -2.43
CA LEU A 35 4.11 -8.86 -1.04
C LEU A 35 3.52 -7.44 -0.95
N SER A 36 3.95 -6.51 -1.80
CA SER A 36 3.41 -5.16 -1.85
C SER A 36 1.91 -5.17 -2.19
N VAL A 37 1.51 -5.95 -3.20
CA VAL A 37 0.11 -6.10 -3.58
C VAL A 37 -0.71 -6.73 -2.45
N LEU A 38 -0.19 -7.79 -1.84
CA LEU A 38 -0.82 -8.47 -0.72
C LEU A 38 -1.02 -7.51 0.47
N GLU A 39 0.01 -6.77 0.86
CA GLU A 39 -0.01 -5.86 1.99
C GLU A 39 -1.01 -4.71 1.79
N ILE A 40 -1.03 -4.13 0.58
CA ILE A 40 -2.00 -3.07 0.22
C ILE A 40 -3.43 -3.62 0.29
N SER A 41 -3.65 -4.84 -0.19
CA SER A 41 -4.99 -5.46 -0.20
C SER A 41 -5.49 -5.72 1.23
N LEU A 42 -4.66 -6.36 2.07
CA LEU A 42 -5.00 -6.64 3.47
C LEU A 42 -5.19 -5.34 4.28
N SER A 43 -4.36 -4.35 4.05
CA SER A 43 -4.49 -3.04 4.69
C SER A 43 -5.78 -2.33 4.29
N PHE A 44 -6.19 -2.46 3.02
CA PHE A 44 -7.43 -1.87 2.53
C PHE A 44 -8.66 -2.54 3.15
N ASP A 45 -8.68 -3.88 3.23
CA ASP A 45 -9.78 -4.61 3.91
C ASP A 45 -9.93 -4.16 5.36
N ASN A 46 -8.81 -4.01 6.08
CA ASN A 46 -8.81 -3.49 7.44
C ASN A 46 -9.33 -2.04 7.52
N ALA A 47 -8.92 -1.18 6.58
CA ALA A 47 -9.39 0.21 6.53
C ALA A 47 -10.91 0.29 6.30
N VAL A 48 -11.47 -0.57 5.44
CA VAL A 48 -12.92 -0.65 5.20
C VAL A 48 -13.66 -1.08 6.45
N VAL A 49 -13.18 -2.11 7.14
CA VAL A 49 -13.77 -2.56 8.41
C VAL A 49 -13.75 -1.45 9.46
N ASN A 50 -12.61 -0.77 9.62
CA ASN A 50 -12.47 0.34 10.57
C ASN A 50 -13.38 1.52 10.25
N ALA A 51 -13.54 1.86 8.96
CA ALA A 51 -14.48 2.89 8.54
C ALA A 51 -15.93 2.55 8.92
N GLY A 52 -16.32 1.27 8.78
CA GLY A 52 -17.65 0.79 9.19
C GLY A 52 -17.87 0.82 10.71
N ILE A 53 -16.81 0.65 11.51
CA ILE A 53 -16.87 0.82 12.96
C ILE A 53 -16.96 2.31 13.32
N LEU A 54 -16.15 3.16 12.68
CA LEU A 54 -16.11 4.61 12.91
C LEU A 54 -17.48 5.25 12.68
N GLN A 55 -18.23 4.81 11.67
CA GLN A 55 -19.59 5.32 11.42
C GLN A 55 -20.57 5.05 12.58
N LYS A 56 -20.31 4.04 13.41
CA LYS A 56 -21.16 3.64 14.55
C LYS A 56 -20.72 4.28 15.86
N MET A 57 -19.60 5.01 15.87
CA MET A 57 -19.08 5.67 17.06
C MET A 57 -19.89 6.95 17.35
N ASN A 58 -20.02 7.30 18.62
CA ASN A 58 -20.74 8.50 19.03
C ASN A 58 -19.88 9.75 18.78
N ALA A 59 -20.41 10.97 18.83
CA ALA A 59 -19.62 12.17 18.53
C ALA A 59 -18.40 12.40 19.46
N PHE A 60 -18.30 11.68 20.59
CA PHE A 60 -17.14 11.73 21.47
C PHE A 60 -15.99 10.82 21.01
N TRP A 61 -16.28 9.83 20.15
CA TRP A 61 -15.34 8.82 19.65
C TRP A 61 -15.27 8.82 18.12
#